data_AF-A0A442JBY0-F1
#
_entry.id   AF-A0A442JBY0-F1
#
_cell.length_a   1.000
_cell.length_b   1.000
_cell.length_c   1.000
_cell.angle_alpha   90.00
_cell.angle_beta   90.00
_cell.angle_gamma   90.00
#
_symmetry.space_group_name_H-M   'P 1'
#
loop_
_entity.id
_entity.type
_entity.pdbx_description
1 polymer ?
#
loop_
_entity_poly.entity_id
_entity_poly.type
_entity_poly.pdbx_seq_one_letter_code
_entity_poly.pdbx_strand_id
1 'polypeptide(L)'
;TIGLTLVDVREVSKPKDGSEPVHWRLLTTHSVATVAQARRVVDLYRSRWVIEEFFRTLKTAGFDIEAADIGDPHAMINFAAAATIAAVTIKQLVQARDGNTDQRLSDAFDPDDRPILEAVSAKLEGKTERQRNPHPKGSLAFAAWVIARLGGWTGYYGKPGPKVMRIGLAEFSAIKYGAT
;
A
#
# COMPACT_ATOMS: atom_id res chain seq x y z
N THR A 1 -31.28 8.16 23.32
CA THR A 1 -30.33 7.05 23.58
C THR A 1 -29.98 6.41 22.26
N ILE A 2 -28.72 6.02 22.02
CA ILE A 2 -28.31 5.35 20.78
C ILE A 2 -28.05 3.87 21.09
N GLY A 3 -28.71 2.97 20.37
CA GLY A 3 -28.46 1.53 20.46
C GLY A 3 -27.25 1.12 19.63
N LEU A 4 -26.40 0.25 20.18
CA LEU A 4 -25.21 -0.30 19.53
C LEU A 4 -25.12 -1.81 19.76
N THR A 5 -24.35 -2.51 18.92
CA THR A 5 -24.02 -3.91 19.11
C THR A 5 -22.56 -4.07 19.55
N LEU A 6 -22.32 -4.96 20.52
CA LEU A 6 -20.98 -5.36 20.93
C LEU A 6 -20.62 -6.72 20.33
N VAL A 7 -19.48 -6.78 19.64
CA VAL A 7 -18.85 -8.04 19.23
C VAL A 7 -17.65 -8.29 20.14
N ASP A 8 -17.72 -9.34 20.96
CA ASP A 8 -16.64 -9.78 21.87
C ASP A 8 -15.87 -10.93 21.20
N VAL A 9 -14.59 -10.72 20.94
CA VAL A 9 -13.68 -11.67 20.29
C VAL A 9 -12.59 -12.04 21.28
N ARG A 10 -12.44 -13.34 21.55
CA ARG A 10 -11.44 -13.85 22.49
C ARG A 10 -10.66 -14.99 21.85
N GLU A 11 -9.35 -14.89 21.93
CA GLU A 11 -8.47 -16.01 21.63
C GLU A 11 -8.59 -17.05 22.74
N VAL A 12 -8.88 -18.30 22.35
CA VAL A 12 -9.19 -19.39 23.30
C VAL A 12 -7.96 -20.14 23.78
N SER A 13 -6.86 -20.05 23.03
CA SER A 13 -5.59 -20.72 23.32
C SER A 13 -4.51 -19.69 23.57
N LYS A 14 -3.62 -19.95 24.53
CA LYS A 14 -2.47 -19.08 24.77
C LYS A 14 -1.54 -19.05 23.54
N PRO A 15 -1.12 -17.87 23.07
CA PRO A 15 -0.14 -17.75 21.99
C PRO A 15 1.16 -18.50 22.30
N LYS A 16 1.73 -19.16 21.28
CA LYS A 16 2.98 -19.96 21.42
C LYS A 16 4.20 -19.10 21.75
N ASP A 17 4.17 -17.83 21.35
CA ASP A 17 5.22 -16.85 21.63
C ASP A 17 5.14 -16.26 23.04
N GLY A 18 4.16 -16.69 23.85
CA GLY A 18 3.96 -16.23 25.22
C GLY A 18 3.27 -14.87 25.34
N SER A 19 2.86 -14.26 24.23
CA SER A 19 2.11 -12.99 24.24
C SER A 19 0.72 -13.14 24.89
N GLU A 20 0.14 -12.01 25.29
CA GLU A 20 -1.20 -11.97 25.86
C GLU A 20 -2.26 -12.36 24.82
N PRO A 21 -3.23 -13.22 25.17
CA PRO A 21 -4.29 -13.63 24.24
C PRO A 21 -5.09 -12.42 23.72
N VAL A 22 -5.43 -12.45 22.43
CA VAL A 22 -6.23 -11.38 21.83
C VAL A 22 -7.62 -11.33 22.49
N HIS A 23 -8.02 -10.14 22.94
CA HIS A 23 -9.36 -9.85 23.42
C HIS A 23 -9.84 -8.51 22.89
N TRP A 24 -10.77 -8.54 21.92
CA TRP A 24 -11.34 -7.34 21.32
C TRP A 24 -12.81 -7.18 21.67
N ARG A 25 -13.18 -5.97 22.07
CA ARG A 25 -14.55 -5.56 22.34
C ARG A 25 -14.92 -4.47 21.35
N LEU A 26 -15.59 -4.85 20.29
CA LEU A 26 -15.86 -3.98 19.14
C LEU A 26 -17.30 -3.49 19.20
N LEU A 27 -17.49 -2.20 19.48
CA LEU A 27 -18.78 -1.55 19.35
C LEU A 27 -19.04 -1.18 17.90
N THR A 28 -20.23 -1.50 17.40
CA THR A 28 -20.59 -1.30 16.00
C THR A 28 -22.05 -0.90 15.85
N THR A 29 -22.34 -0.13 14.80
CA THR A 29 -23.69 0.19 14.33
C THR A 29 -24.24 -0.86 13.35
N HIS A 30 -23.39 -1.77 12.87
CA HIS A 30 -23.81 -2.87 12.02
C HIS A 30 -24.68 -3.86 12.80
N SER A 31 -25.77 -4.33 12.19
CA SER A 31 -26.58 -5.41 12.76
C SER A 31 -25.80 -6.72 12.78
N VAL A 32 -25.79 -7.38 13.94
CA VAL A 32 -25.13 -8.68 14.11
C VAL A 32 -26.11 -9.66 14.76
N ALA A 33 -26.72 -10.51 13.95
CA ALA A 33 -27.59 -11.61 14.34
C ALA A 33 -26.95 -12.99 14.07
N THR A 34 -25.88 -13.05 13.28
CA THR A 34 -25.22 -14.31 12.89
C THR A 34 -23.71 -14.26 13.08
N VAL A 35 -23.09 -15.44 13.19
CA VAL A 35 -21.63 -15.58 13.28
C VAL A 35 -20.93 -14.99 12.05
N ALA A 36 -21.52 -15.13 10.86
CA ALA A 36 -20.95 -14.55 9.63
C ALA A 36 -20.91 -13.02 9.69
N GLN A 37 -21.96 -12.39 10.23
CA GLN A 37 -21.99 -10.93 10.43
C GLN A 37 -20.98 -10.49 11.50
N ALA A 38 -20.81 -11.25 12.58
CA ALA A 38 -19.78 -10.98 13.58
C ALA A 38 -18.38 -11.05 12.95
N ARG A 39 -18.10 -12.08 12.14
CA ARG A 39 -16.83 -12.22 11.39
C ARG A 39 -16.57 -11.03 10.48
N ARG A 40 -17.60 -10.52 9.79
CA ARG A 40 -17.47 -9.33 8.95
C ARG A 40 -17.02 -8.09 9.75
N VAL A 41 -17.55 -7.88 10.95
CA VAL A 41 -17.11 -6.79 11.85
C VAL A 41 -15.65 -6.97 12.25
N VAL A 42 -15.23 -8.20 12.53
CA VAL A 42 -13.82 -8.52 12.81
C VAL A 42 -12.93 -8.21 11.62
N ASP A 43 -13.32 -8.60 10.41
CA ASP A 43 -12.53 -8.32 9.19
C ASP A 43 -12.42 -6.82 8.89
N LEU A 44 -13.49 -6.05 9.13
CA LEU A 44 -13.44 -4.59 9.08
C LEU A 44 -12.46 -4.02 10.10
N TYR A 45 -12.52 -4.48 11.35
CA TYR A 45 -11.61 -4.02 12.39
C TYR A 45 -10.15 -4.41 12.11
N ARG A 46 -9.90 -5.60 11.55
CA ARG A 46 -8.55 -6.02 11.12
C ARG A 46 -7.96 -5.11 10.03
N SER A 47 -8.81 -4.46 9.26
CA SER A 47 -8.40 -3.47 8.26
C SER A 47 -7.94 -2.15 8.90
N ARG A 48 -8.10 -1.94 10.21
CA ARG A 48 -7.60 -0.74 10.92
C ARG A 48 -6.09 -0.56 10.76
N TRP A 49 -5.32 -1.64 10.73
CA TRP A 49 -3.86 -1.59 10.59
C TRP A 49 -3.38 -0.87 9.31
N VAL A 50 -4.24 -0.84 8.28
CA VAL A 50 -3.97 -0.20 6.98
C VAL A 50 -3.59 1.28 7.15
N ILE A 51 -4.15 1.98 8.15
CA ILE A 51 -3.82 3.38 8.43
C ILE A 51 -2.44 3.54 9.08
N GLU A 52 -2.00 2.56 9.88
CA GLU A 52 -0.68 2.57 10.51
C GLU A 52 0.41 2.37 9.45
N GLU A 53 0.17 1.51 8.47
CA GLU A 53 1.07 1.37 7.31
C GLU A 53 1.15 2.64 6.46
N PHE A 54 0.03 3.35 6.32
CA PHE A 54 0.00 4.66 5.67
C PHE A 54 0.87 5.67 6.43
N PHE A 55 0.67 5.84 7.74
CA PHE A 55 1.47 6.77 8.54
C PHE A 55 2.95 6.39 8.58
N ARG A 56 3.28 5.10 8.63
CA ARG A 56 4.66 4.64 8.52
C ARG A 56 5.30 5.06 7.19
N THR A 57 4.56 4.99 6.09
CA THR A 57 5.03 5.42 4.75
C THR A 57 5.20 6.94 4.68
N LEU A 58 4.29 7.70 5.30
CA LEU A 58 4.37 9.16 5.33
C LEU A 58 5.55 9.67 6.19
N LYS A 59 5.84 8.97 7.29
CA LYS A 59 6.96 9.28 8.19
C LYS A 59 8.20 8.49 7.76
N THR A 60 8.64 7.57 8.62
CA THR A 60 9.99 7.00 8.60
C THR A 60 10.32 6.06 7.43
N ALA A 61 9.34 5.49 6.73
CA ALA A 61 9.60 4.53 5.65
C ALA A 61 9.55 5.14 4.23
N GLY A 62 9.15 6.41 4.10
CA GLY A 62 8.96 7.05 2.81
C GLY A 62 9.43 8.50 2.78
N PHE A 63 8.61 9.43 3.27
CA PHE A 63 8.80 10.87 3.05
C PHE A 63 9.49 11.61 4.20
N ASP A 64 9.54 11.01 5.39
CA ASP A 64 10.08 11.62 6.60
C ASP A 64 9.49 13.02 6.86
N ILE A 65 8.16 13.13 6.73
CA ILE A 65 7.44 14.41 6.74
C ILE A 65 7.74 15.27 7.98
N GLU A 66 8.05 14.64 9.11
CA GLU A 66 8.34 15.31 10.38
C GLU A 66 9.75 15.94 10.41
N ALA A 67 10.63 15.55 9.49
CA ALA A 67 11.96 16.13 9.30
C ALA A 67 11.97 17.30 8.28
N ALA A 68 10.83 17.61 7.65
CA ALA A 68 10.73 18.71 6.70
C ALA A 68 10.85 20.08 7.41
N ASP A 69 11.88 20.84 7.06
CA ASP A 69 12.13 22.18 7.61
C ASP A 69 11.36 23.25 6.81
N ILE A 70 10.03 23.22 6.93
CA ILE A 70 9.12 24.18 6.28
C ILE A 70 8.46 25.04 7.36
N GLY A 71 8.92 26.30 7.48
CA GLY A 71 8.40 27.24 8.48
C GLY A 71 7.06 27.90 8.11
N ASP A 72 6.69 27.93 6.83
CA ASP A 72 5.41 28.50 6.38
C ASP A 72 4.27 27.47 6.54
N PRO A 73 3.19 27.79 7.30
CA PRO A 73 2.10 26.86 7.53
C PRO A 73 1.34 26.43 6.26
N HIS A 74 1.13 27.33 5.30
CA HIS A 74 0.43 27.01 4.06
C HIS A 74 1.28 26.09 3.17
N ALA A 75 2.58 26.35 3.09
CA ALA A 75 3.52 25.49 2.39
C ALA A 75 3.57 24.10 3.03
N MET A 76 3.60 24.00 4.37
CA MET A 76 3.57 22.73 5.08
C MET A 76 2.27 21.95 4.82
N ILE A 77 1.11 22.62 4.82
CA ILE A 77 -0.18 21.97 4.50
C ILE A 77 -0.18 21.42 3.07
N ASN A 78 0.28 22.20 2.10
CA ASN A 78 0.36 21.77 0.70
C ASN A 78 1.33 20.59 0.52
N PHE A 79 2.49 20.66 1.18
CA PHE A 79 3.45 19.56 1.19
C PHE A 79 2.86 18.29 1.82
N ALA A 80 2.19 18.40 2.96
CA ALA A 80 1.55 17.26 3.62
C ALA A 80 0.46 16.63 2.75
N ALA A 81 -0.32 17.43 2.03
CA ALA A 81 -1.32 16.94 1.08
C ALA A 81 -0.66 16.17 -0.08
N ALA A 82 0.39 16.73 -0.69
CA ALA A 82 1.13 16.06 -1.77
C ALA A 82 1.79 14.76 -1.30
N ALA A 83 2.45 14.79 -0.13
CA ALA A 83 3.07 13.61 0.48
C ALA A 83 2.03 12.54 0.84
N THR A 84 0.83 12.93 1.25
CA THR A 84 -0.29 12.02 1.51
C THR A 84 -0.72 11.28 0.24
N ILE A 85 -0.90 11.99 -0.87
CA ILE A 85 -1.23 11.37 -2.17
C ILE A 85 -0.15 10.37 -2.56
N ALA A 86 1.12 10.78 -2.51
CA ALA A 86 2.23 9.91 -2.88
C ALA A 86 2.37 8.69 -1.94
N ALA A 87 2.12 8.84 -0.64
CA ALA A 87 2.09 7.74 0.32
C ALA A 87 0.95 6.75 0.06
N VAL A 88 -0.23 7.24 -0.35
CA VAL A 88 -1.33 6.40 -0.82
C VAL A 88 -0.91 5.62 -2.06
N THR A 89 -0.36 6.27 -3.09
CA THR A 89 0.13 5.61 -4.30
C THR A 89 1.14 4.50 -3.99
N ILE A 90 2.15 4.79 -3.17
CA ILE A 90 3.15 3.81 -2.72
C ILE A 90 2.49 2.62 -2.03
N LYS A 91 1.50 2.86 -1.18
CA LYS A 91 0.77 1.81 -0.48
C LYS A 91 -0.07 0.97 -1.44
N GLN A 92 -0.74 1.59 -2.41
CA GLN A 92 -1.50 0.87 -3.44
C GLN A 92 -0.57 -0.06 -4.23
N LEU A 93 0.63 0.40 -4.61
CA LEU A 93 1.67 -0.42 -5.23
C LEU A 93 2.12 -1.59 -4.35
N VAL A 94 2.38 -1.32 -3.07
CA VAL A 94 2.75 -2.35 -2.07
C VAL A 94 1.66 -3.41 -1.91
N GLN A 95 0.39 -3.02 -1.93
CA GLN A 95 -0.75 -3.95 -1.82
C GLN A 95 -0.98 -4.71 -3.12
N ALA A 96 -0.74 -4.07 -4.27
CA ALA A 96 -0.96 -4.66 -5.59
C ALA A 96 0.15 -5.61 -6.04
N ARG A 97 1.36 -5.54 -5.45
CA ARG A 97 2.57 -6.27 -5.91
C ARG A 97 2.42 -7.79 -6.04
N ASP A 98 1.41 -8.38 -5.41
CA ASP A 98 1.13 -9.82 -5.47
C ASP A 98 0.04 -10.18 -6.48
N GLY A 99 -0.58 -9.20 -7.16
CA GLY A 99 -1.69 -9.43 -8.09
C GLY A 99 -3.05 -9.69 -7.42
N ASN A 100 -3.12 -9.66 -6.08
CA ASN A 100 -4.31 -10.01 -5.30
C ASN A 100 -5.12 -8.78 -4.85
N THR A 101 -5.26 -7.78 -5.72
CA THR A 101 -6.02 -6.55 -5.43
C THR A 101 -7.05 -6.28 -6.52
N ASP A 102 -8.19 -5.72 -6.13
CA ASP A 102 -9.22 -5.26 -7.06
C ASP A 102 -8.96 -3.84 -7.61
N GLN A 103 -7.84 -3.23 -7.19
CA GLN A 103 -7.46 -1.90 -7.63
C GLN A 103 -7.02 -1.88 -9.09
N ARG A 104 -7.42 -0.81 -9.77
CA ARG A 104 -7.14 -0.58 -11.18
C ARG A 104 -5.84 0.20 -11.31
N LEU A 105 -5.21 0.13 -12.49
CA LEU A 105 -4.06 0.99 -12.80
C LEU A 105 -4.41 2.48 -12.65
N SER A 106 -5.63 2.85 -13.06
CA SER A 106 -6.18 4.21 -12.97
C SER A 106 -6.33 4.76 -11.55
N ASP A 107 -6.22 3.90 -10.53
CA ASP A 107 -6.33 4.33 -9.13
C ASP A 107 -5.02 4.99 -8.64
N ALA A 108 -3.93 4.84 -9.40
CA ALA A 108 -2.58 5.29 -9.03
C ALA A 108 -1.80 5.97 -10.17
N PHE A 109 -2.19 5.75 -11.43
CA PHE A 109 -1.49 6.24 -12.62
C PHE A 109 -2.47 6.82 -13.64
N ASP A 110 -2.00 7.78 -14.43
CA ASP A 110 -2.76 8.33 -15.54
C ASP A 110 -2.85 7.33 -16.70
N PRO A 111 -3.86 7.39 -17.56
CA PRO A 111 -3.95 6.54 -18.75
C PRO A 111 -2.69 6.60 -19.64
N ASP A 112 -2.09 7.77 -19.75
CA ASP A 112 -0.89 8.03 -20.56
C ASP A 112 0.40 7.46 -19.95
N ASP A 113 0.36 7.01 -18.68
CA ASP A 113 1.49 6.32 -18.05
C ASP A 113 1.65 4.89 -18.57
N ARG A 114 0.58 4.29 -19.10
CA ARG A 114 0.58 2.88 -19.51
C ARG A 114 1.62 2.56 -20.58
N PRO A 115 1.74 3.32 -21.70
CA PRO A 115 2.79 3.07 -22.69
C PRO A 115 4.20 3.16 -22.08
N ILE A 116 4.42 4.12 -21.18
CA ILE A 116 5.71 4.32 -20.50
C ILE A 116 6.02 3.11 -19.60
N LEU A 117 5.07 2.68 -18.78
CA LEU A 117 5.20 1.50 -17.93
C LEU A 117 5.51 0.24 -18.73
N GLU A 118 4.82 0.03 -19.86
CA GLU A 118 5.07 -1.12 -20.73
C GLU A 118 6.46 -1.08 -21.37
N ALA A 119 6.91 0.10 -21.84
CA ALA A 119 8.24 0.28 -22.41
C ALA A 119 9.35 0.09 -21.36
N VAL A 120 9.17 0.64 -20.17
CA VAL A 120 10.12 0.47 -19.05
C VAL A 120 10.16 -0.99 -18.61
N SER A 121 9.02 -1.67 -18.52
CA SER A 121 8.97 -3.10 -18.19
C SER A 121 9.84 -3.90 -19.15
N ALA A 122 9.67 -3.71 -20.47
CA ALA A 122 10.44 -4.41 -21.50
C ALA A 122 11.95 -4.18 -21.36
N LYS A 123 12.38 -2.98 -20.94
CA LYS A 123 13.79 -2.65 -20.70
C LYS A 123 14.35 -3.27 -19.40
N LEU A 124 13.50 -3.45 -18.39
CA LEU A 124 13.89 -3.95 -17.06
C LEU A 124 13.81 -5.47 -16.92
N GLU A 125 13.22 -6.16 -17.90
CA GLU A 125 13.19 -7.62 -17.93
C GLU A 125 14.61 -8.20 -17.96
N GLY A 126 14.87 -9.12 -17.04
CA GLY A 126 16.13 -9.83 -17.00
C GLY A 126 16.13 -11.11 -17.83
N LYS A 127 17.23 -11.86 -17.71
CA LYS A 127 17.41 -13.12 -18.45
C LYS A 127 16.62 -14.29 -17.86
N THR A 128 16.24 -14.20 -16.58
CA THR A 128 15.55 -15.27 -15.86
C THR A 128 14.05 -14.98 -15.75
N GLU A 129 13.25 -16.03 -15.60
CA GLU A 129 11.79 -15.91 -15.40
C GLU A 129 11.44 -15.03 -14.19
N ARG A 130 12.22 -15.13 -13.10
CA ARG A 130 12.07 -14.28 -11.91
C ARG A 130 12.27 -12.79 -12.16
N GLN A 131 12.99 -12.44 -13.22
CA GLN A 131 13.24 -11.06 -13.62
C GLN A 131 12.34 -10.61 -14.76
N ARG A 132 11.32 -11.38 -15.13
CA ARG A 132 10.25 -10.96 -16.04
C ARG A 132 9.05 -10.49 -15.24
N ASN A 133 8.22 -9.66 -15.86
CA ASN A 133 6.99 -9.19 -15.22
C ASN A 133 5.90 -10.27 -15.36
N PRO A 134 5.45 -10.91 -14.28
CA PRO A 134 4.48 -12.00 -14.37
C PRO A 134 3.03 -11.50 -14.47
N HIS A 135 2.79 -10.19 -14.37
CA HIS A 135 1.46 -9.63 -14.25
C HIS A 135 0.87 -9.21 -15.60
N PRO A 136 -0.46 -9.22 -15.75
CA PRO A 136 -1.11 -8.72 -16.97
C PRO A 136 -0.81 -7.22 -17.20
N LYS A 137 -0.48 -6.85 -18.43
CA LYS A 137 -0.37 -5.44 -18.84
C LYS A 137 -1.63 -4.67 -18.49
N GLY A 138 -1.48 -3.43 -18.04
CA GLY A 138 -2.60 -2.58 -17.60
C GLY A 138 -3.14 -2.90 -16.20
N SER A 139 -2.58 -3.89 -15.49
CA SER A 139 -2.87 -4.10 -14.07
C SER A 139 -2.00 -3.22 -13.17
N LEU A 140 -2.49 -2.89 -11.97
CA LEU A 140 -1.69 -2.18 -10.98
C LEU A 140 -0.50 -3.03 -10.49
N ALA A 141 -0.63 -4.36 -10.48
CA ALA A 141 0.45 -5.27 -10.16
C ALA A 141 1.60 -5.21 -11.17
N PHE A 142 1.28 -5.06 -12.46
CA PHE A 142 2.28 -4.82 -13.51
C PHE A 142 3.06 -3.53 -13.25
N ALA A 143 2.37 -2.44 -12.91
CA ALA A 143 3.02 -1.20 -12.53
C ALA A 143 3.87 -1.36 -11.26
N ALA A 144 3.35 -2.03 -10.22
CA ALA A 144 4.08 -2.30 -8.99
C ALA A 144 5.38 -3.07 -9.23
N TRP A 145 5.38 -4.03 -10.15
CA TRP A 145 6.61 -4.71 -10.56
C TRP A 145 7.60 -3.76 -11.22
N VAL A 146 7.15 -2.94 -12.18
CA VAL A 146 8.01 -1.94 -12.87
C VAL A 146 8.61 -0.96 -11.88
N ILE A 147 7.78 -0.37 -11.01
CA ILE A 147 8.20 0.56 -9.98
C ILE A 147 9.17 -0.11 -9.00
N ALA A 148 8.92 -1.34 -8.58
CA ALA A 148 9.85 -2.07 -7.72
C ALA A 148 11.23 -2.25 -8.38
N ARG A 149 11.26 -2.60 -9.67
CA ARG A 149 12.50 -2.79 -10.43
C ARG A 149 13.30 -1.49 -10.56
N LEU A 150 12.64 -0.37 -10.85
CA LEU A 150 13.25 0.97 -10.82
C LEU A 150 13.78 1.31 -9.42
N GLY A 151 13.08 0.88 -8.38
CA GLY A 151 13.48 1.03 -6.98
C GLY A 151 14.64 0.14 -6.51
N GLY A 152 15.26 -0.64 -7.40
CA GLY A 152 16.39 -1.51 -7.10
C GLY A 152 16.02 -2.91 -6.60
N TRP A 153 14.74 -3.30 -6.67
CA TRP A 153 14.35 -4.69 -6.40
C TRP A 153 14.84 -5.62 -7.50
N THR A 154 15.52 -6.71 -7.14
CA THR A 154 16.17 -7.61 -8.11
C THR A 154 15.38 -8.87 -8.42
N GLY A 155 14.29 -9.14 -7.70
CA GLY A 155 13.53 -10.38 -7.81
C GLY A 155 14.09 -11.57 -7.01
N TYR A 156 15.24 -11.41 -6.35
CA TYR A 156 15.93 -12.51 -5.64
C TYR A 156 15.73 -12.54 -4.13
N TYR A 157 15.25 -11.46 -3.54
CA TYR A 157 15.00 -11.34 -2.09
C TYR A 157 13.51 -11.07 -1.82
N GLY A 158 13.18 -10.76 -0.56
CA GLY A 158 11.80 -10.51 -0.12
C GLY A 158 11.03 -9.48 -0.95
N LYS A 159 9.73 -9.43 -0.72
CA LYS A 159 8.82 -8.56 -1.48
C LYS A 159 9.23 -7.08 -1.35
N PRO A 160 9.13 -6.29 -2.44
CA PRO A 160 9.49 -4.88 -2.40
C PRO A 160 8.58 -4.12 -1.43
N GLY A 161 9.21 -3.45 -0.46
CA GLY A 161 8.54 -2.65 0.56
C GLY A 161 8.31 -1.18 0.14
N PRO A 162 7.70 -0.36 1.01
CA PRO A 162 7.37 1.04 0.72
C PRO A 162 8.57 1.88 0.27
N LYS A 163 9.74 1.70 0.88
CA LYS A 163 10.97 2.43 0.52
C LYS A 163 11.40 2.16 -0.93
N VAL A 164 11.37 0.90 -1.36
CA VAL A 164 11.69 0.50 -2.74
C VAL A 164 10.69 1.13 -3.70
N MET A 165 9.39 1.03 -3.39
CA MET A 165 8.35 1.62 -4.24
C MET A 165 8.48 3.13 -4.35
N ARG A 166 8.83 3.83 -3.25
CA ARG A 166 9.07 5.28 -3.28
C ARG A 166 10.20 5.66 -4.24
N ILE A 167 11.34 4.97 -4.14
CA ILE A 167 12.50 5.23 -5.00
C ILE A 167 12.10 5.02 -6.45
N GLY A 168 11.47 3.89 -6.76
CA GLY A 168 11.06 3.60 -8.13
C GLY A 168 10.00 4.54 -8.69
N LEU A 169 9.09 5.05 -7.86
CA LEU A 169 8.08 6.02 -8.28
C LEU A 169 8.72 7.38 -8.62
N ALA A 170 9.75 7.79 -7.88
CA ALA A 170 10.54 8.97 -8.20
C ALA A 170 11.28 8.81 -9.54
N GLU A 171 11.94 7.67 -9.75
CA GLU A 171 12.60 7.34 -11.02
C GLU A 171 11.62 7.31 -12.19
N PHE A 172 10.44 6.70 -12.01
CA PHE A 172 9.40 6.68 -13.02
C PHE A 172 8.91 8.09 -13.38
N SER A 173 8.73 8.96 -12.38
CA SER A 173 8.32 10.35 -12.59
C SER A 173 9.37 11.14 -13.39
N ALA A 174 10.66 10.90 -13.14
CA ALA A 174 11.74 11.50 -13.91
C ALA A 174 11.75 11.01 -15.37
N ILE A 175 11.49 9.72 -15.60
CA ILE A 175 11.34 9.15 -16.95
C ILE A 175 10.14 9.78 -17.66
N LYS A 176 8.98 9.87 -16.98
CA LYS A 176 7.75 10.49 -17.52
C LYS A 176 8.01 11.93 -17.96
N TYR A 177 8.65 12.73 -17.11
CA TYR A 177 9.00 14.12 -17.42
C TYR A 177 9.91 14.27 -18.65
N GLY A 178 10.83 13.33 -18.87
CA GLY A 178 11.69 13.35 -20.06
C GLY A 178 11.03 12.81 -21.34
N ALA A 179 9.87 12.15 -21.23
CA ALA A 179 9.12 11.61 -22.35
C ALA A 179 8.01 12.56 -22.87
N THR A 180 7.62 13.52 -22.03
CA THR A 180 6.71 14.65 -22.35
C THR A 180 7.47 15.84 -22.88
#